data_AF-A0A091EHQ0-F1
#
_entry.id   AF-A0A091EHQ0-F1
#
_cell.length_a   1.000
_cell.length_b   1.000
_cell.length_c   1.000
_cell.angle_alpha   90.00
_cell.angle_beta   90.00
_cell.angle_gamma   90.00
#
_symmetry.space_group_name_H-M   'P 1'
#
loop_
_entity.id
_entity.type
_entity.pdbx_description
1 polymer ?
#
loop_
_entity_poly.entity_id
_entity_poly.type
_entity_poly.pdbx_seq_one_letter_code
_entity_poly.pdbx_strand_id
1 'polypeptide(L)'
;WIVLPQGMKNSPTLFQLYVDWALRPIRRRYAEALIYHYMDDILIATAKEFADKEMQWVREHLRETGLEIAPQKIQRSAPWKYLGWLISEWQIRPQKIELNTEISMLHDAQRLLGDLQWVRGVAGITNADLAPFLPWLHGTNATEPQECSPDQQ
;
A
#
# COMPACT_ATOMS: atom_id res chain seq x y z
N TRP A 1 -18.12 23.75 0.62
CA TRP A 1 -17.98 22.35 0.18
C TRP A 1 -18.94 21.48 0.99
N ILE A 2 -19.69 20.58 0.35
CA ILE A 2 -20.66 19.67 1.02
C ILE A 2 -19.98 18.36 1.44
N VAL A 3 -18.88 18.01 0.77
CA VAL A 3 -18.02 16.86 1.04
C VAL A 3 -16.58 17.33 1.27
N LEU A 4 -15.72 16.46 1.81
CA LEU A 4 -14.30 16.75 1.99
C LEU A 4 -13.65 17.07 0.63
N PRO A 5 -13.08 18.27 0.45
CA PRO A 5 -12.47 18.65 -0.82
C PRO A 5 -11.16 17.88 -1.04
N GLN A 6 -11.00 17.36 -2.26
CA GLN A 6 -9.75 16.79 -2.73
C GLN A 6 -8.66 17.86 -2.73
N GLY A 7 -7.45 17.52 -2.27
CA GLY A 7 -6.31 18.42 -2.20
C GLY A 7 -6.25 19.34 -0.96
N MET A 8 -7.27 19.35 -0.11
CA MET A 8 -7.18 20.06 1.18
C MET A 8 -6.35 19.24 2.17
N LYS A 9 -5.33 19.88 2.77
CA LYS A 9 -4.34 19.25 3.66
C LYS A 9 -4.95 18.42 4.80
N ASN A 10 -6.11 18.83 5.32
CA ASN A 10 -6.76 18.18 6.46
C ASN A 10 -7.75 17.08 6.06
N SER A 11 -8.16 17.01 4.78
CA SER A 11 -9.13 16.02 4.31
C SER A 11 -8.72 14.58 4.64
N PRO A 12 -7.45 14.14 4.42
CA PRO A 12 -7.04 12.77 4.73
C PRO A 12 -7.21 12.43 6.22
N THR A 13 -6.77 13.32 7.11
CA THR A 13 -6.87 13.10 8.57
C THR A 13 -8.32 13.04 9.02
N LEU A 14 -9.16 13.95 8.54
CA LEU A 14 -10.59 13.96 8.87
C LEU A 14 -11.29 12.70 8.38
N PHE A 15 -11.00 12.26 7.16
CA PHE A 15 -11.55 11.04 6.61
C PHE A 15 -11.09 9.79 7.39
N GLN A 16 -9.80 9.71 7.71
CA GLN A 16 -9.25 8.61 8.51
C GLN A 16 -9.93 8.53 9.89
N LEU A 17 -10.15 9.65 10.57
CA LEU A 17 -10.86 9.69 11.86
C LEU A 17 -12.33 9.27 11.73
N TYR A 18 -12.98 9.63 10.61
CA TYR A 18 -14.36 9.24 10.33
C TYR A 18 -14.49 7.73 10.11
N VAL A 19 -13.63 7.14 9.27
CA VAL A 19 -13.60 5.69 9.05
C VAL A 19 -13.24 4.95 10.33
N ASP A 20 -12.30 5.48 11.13
CA ASP A 20 -11.99 4.93 12.46
C ASP A 20 -13.24 4.84 13.34
N TRP A 21 -14.01 5.92 13.42
CA TRP A 21 -15.25 5.99 14.18
C TRP A 21 -16.28 4.96 13.69
N ALA A 22 -16.50 4.88 12.37
CA ALA A 22 -17.42 3.93 11.76
C ALA A 22 -17.01 2.45 11.99
N LEU A 23 -15.71 2.18 12.12
CA LEU A 23 -15.21 0.83 12.39
C LEU A 23 -15.28 0.42 13.87
N ARG A 24 -15.54 1.33 14.82
CA ARG A 24 -15.55 1.01 16.26
C ARG A 24 -16.52 -0.12 16.63
N PRO A 25 -17.78 -0.14 16.15
CA PRO A 25 -18.72 -1.21 16.49
C PRO A 25 -18.29 -2.55 15.89
N ILE A 26 -17.71 -2.54 14.69
CA ILE A 26 -17.16 -3.72 14.03
C ILE A 26 -16.00 -4.29 14.87
N ARG A 27 -15.04 -3.45 15.29
CA ARG A 27 -13.92 -3.86 16.15
C ARG A 27 -14.37 -4.41 17.49
N ARG A 28 -15.41 -3.84 18.10
CA ARG A 28 -15.99 -4.38 19.35
C ARG A 28 -16.63 -5.74 19.16
N ARG A 29 -17.32 -5.94 18.03
CA ARG A 29 -17.98 -7.21 17.71
C ARG A 29 -16.98 -8.31 17.36
N TYR A 30 -15.91 -7.97 16.66
CA TYR A 30 -14.86 -8.89 16.24
C TYR A 30 -13.54 -8.56 16.97
N ALA A 31 -13.54 -8.63 18.30
CA ALA A 31 -12.40 -8.24 19.13
C ALA A 31 -11.12 -9.05 18.86
N GLU A 32 -11.27 -10.31 18.43
CA GLU A 32 -10.17 -11.21 18.07
C GLU A 32 -9.67 -11.02 16.63
N ALA A 33 -10.34 -10.17 15.83
CA ALA A 33 -9.97 -9.91 14.45
C ALA A 33 -8.93 -8.77 14.37
N LEU A 34 -7.97 -8.91 13.46
CA LEU A 34 -7.11 -7.80 13.07
C LEU A 34 -7.83 -6.97 12.01
N ILE A 35 -8.20 -5.73 12.37
CA ILE A 35 -8.91 -4.80 11.48
C ILE A 35 -8.04 -3.57 11.25
N TYR A 36 -7.37 -3.54 10.10
CA TYR A 36 -6.57 -2.40 9.65
C TYR A 36 -7.35 -1.58 8.62
N HIS A 37 -7.15 -0.27 8.66
CA HIS A 37 -7.72 0.63 7.67
C HIS A 37 -6.72 1.73 7.33
N TYR A 38 -6.65 2.07 6.06
CA TYR A 38 -5.84 3.17 5.57
C TYR A 38 -6.62 3.85 4.45
N MET A 39 -7.03 5.10 4.69
CA MET A 39 -7.91 5.82 3.78
C MET A 39 -9.13 4.97 3.42
N ASP A 40 -9.32 4.63 2.14
CA ASP A 40 -10.47 3.87 1.63
C ASP A 40 -10.29 2.33 1.71
N ASP A 41 -9.10 1.83 2.06
CA ASP A 41 -8.81 0.40 2.12
C ASP A 41 -8.96 -0.15 3.54
N ILE A 42 -9.71 -1.25 3.67
CA ILE A 42 -9.93 -1.96 4.94
C ILE A 42 -9.49 -3.42 4.78
N LEU A 43 -8.62 -3.88 5.68
CA LEU A 43 -8.20 -5.27 5.81
C LEU A 43 -8.79 -5.86 7.10
N ILE A 44 -9.55 -6.94 6.97
CA ILE A 44 -10.10 -7.72 8.09
C ILE A 44 -9.50 -9.12 8.03
N ALA A 45 -8.63 -9.44 8.98
CA ALA A 45 -8.03 -10.76 9.12
C ALA A 45 -8.58 -11.46 10.37
N THR A 46 -9.03 -12.69 10.19
CA THR A 46 -9.67 -13.53 11.22
C THR A 46 -9.08 -14.92 11.17
N ALA A 47 -9.04 -15.61 12.31
CA ALA A 47 -8.51 -16.99 12.39
C ALA A 47 -9.42 -18.04 11.72
N LYS A 48 -10.69 -17.71 11.53
CA LYS A 48 -11.69 -18.54 10.85
C LYS A 48 -12.20 -17.77 9.65
N GLU A 49 -12.69 -18.50 8.64
CA GLU A 49 -13.34 -17.88 7.49
C GLU A 49 -14.49 -16.96 7.92
N PHE A 50 -14.50 -15.75 7.37
CA PHE A 50 -15.50 -14.73 7.68
C PHE A 50 -16.81 -15.05 6.97
N ALA A 51 -17.88 -15.33 7.73
CA ALA A 51 -19.11 -15.82 7.13
C ALA A 51 -19.82 -14.76 6.28
N ASP A 52 -20.58 -15.20 5.26
CA ASP A 52 -21.35 -14.29 4.39
C ASP A 52 -22.28 -13.36 5.16
N LYS A 53 -22.95 -13.89 6.19
CA LYS A 53 -23.84 -13.11 7.05
C LYS A 53 -23.09 -12.04 7.85
N GLU A 54 -21.86 -12.33 8.27
CA GLU A 54 -21.00 -11.38 8.98
C GLU A 54 -20.53 -10.27 8.03
N MET A 55 -20.16 -10.63 6.80
CA MET A 55 -19.83 -9.66 5.76
C MET A 55 -21.02 -8.76 5.42
N GLN A 56 -22.22 -9.33 5.32
CA GLN A 56 -23.42 -8.54 5.08
C GLN A 56 -23.72 -7.56 6.22
N TRP A 57 -23.52 -7.98 7.47
CA TRP A 57 -23.66 -7.09 8.62
C TRP A 57 -22.63 -5.95 8.60
N VAL A 58 -21.35 -6.25 8.29
CA VAL A 58 -20.30 -5.21 8.17
C VAL A 58 -20.64 -4.19 7.09
N ARG A 59 -21.09 -4.67 5.91
CA ARG A 59 -21.49 -3.79 4.80
C ARG A 59 -22.66 -2.91 5.17
N GLU A 60 -23.67 -3.48 5.84
CA GLU A 60 -24.85 -2.73 6.26
C GLU A 60 -24.50 -1.67 7.30
N HIS A 61 -23.69 -2.04 8.30
CA HIS A 61 -23.23 -1.09 9.30
C HIS A 61 -22.45 0.08 8.68
N LEU A 62 -21.53 -0.20 7.76
CA LEU A 62 -20.79 0.84 7.06
C LEU A 62 -21.73 1.72 6.22
N ARG A 63 -22.71 1.11 5.54
CA ARG A 63 -23.73 1.82 4.76
C ARG A 63 -24.58 2.77 5.62
N GLU A 64 -24.99 2.33 6.81
CA GLU A 64 -25.69 3.17 7.79
C GLU A 64 -24.84 4.37 8.24
N THR A 65 -23.52 4.20 8.30
CA THR A 65 -22.56 5.29 8.55
C THR A 65 -22.16 6.06 7.28
N GLY A 66 -22.85 5.88 6.15
CA GLY A 66 -22.57 6.60 4.90
C GLY A 66 -21.31 6.15 4.15
N LEU A 67 -20.75 4.97 4.48
CA LEU A 67 -19.62 4.36 3.79
C LEU A 67 -20.11 3.16 2.95
N GLU A 68 -19.96 3.25 1.64
CA GLU A 68 -20.38 2.18 0.72
C GLU A 68 -19.19 1.35 0.23
N ILE A 69 -19.23 0.03 0.46
CA ILE A 69 -18.22 -0.88 -0.09
C ILE A 69 -18.65 -1.32 -1.48
N ALA A 70 -17.83 -0.98 -2.47
CA ALA A 70 -17.94 -1.48 -3.83
C ALA A 70 -17.79 -3.02 -3.87
N PRO A 71 -18.83 -3.80 -4.24
CA PRO A 71 -18.79 -5.26 -4.18
C PRO A 71 -17.63 -5.88 -4.98
N GLN A 72 -17.28 -5.26 -6.11
CA GLN A 72 -16.18 -5.69 -6.98
C GLN A 72 -14.79 -5.51 -6.37
N LYS A 73 -14.64 -4.69 -5.32
CA LYS A 73 -13.37 -4.49 -4.61
C LYS A 73 -13.16 -5.45 -3.45
N ILE A 74 -14.18 -6.25 -3.09
CA ILE A 74 -14.06 -7.21 -1.99
C ILE A 74 -13.19 -8.39 -2.44
N GLN A 75 -12.09 -8.61 -1.71
CA GLN A 75 -11.17 -9.72 -1.94
C GLN A 75 -11.37 -10.77 -0.84
N ARG A 76 -11.95 -11.92 -1.17
CA ARG A 76 -12.26 -12.98 -0.19
C ARG A 76 -11.21 -14.08 -0.12
N SER A 77 -10.53 -14.37 -1.22
CA SER A 77 -9.51 -15.41 -1.31
C SER A 77 -8.14 -14.82 -1.64
N ALA A 78 -7.10 -15.53 -1.21
CA ALA A 78 -5.73 -15.19 -1.56
C ALA A 78 -5.50 -15.30 -3.09
N PRO A 79 -4.56 -14.51 -3.65
CA PRO A 79 -3.77 -13.49 -2.96
C PRO A 79 -4.54 -12.17 -2.75
N TRP A 80 -4.52 -11.65 -1.53
CA TRP A 80 -5.13 -10.36 -1.20
C TRP A 80 -4.16 -9.21 -1.50
N LYS A 81 -4.64 -8.16 -2.16
CA LYS A 81 -3.92 -6.92 -2.40
C LYS A 81 -4.22 -5.92 -1.29
N TYR A 82 -3.19 -5.43 -0.61
CA TYR A 82 -3.32 -4.37 0.40
C TYR A 82 -2.06 -3.50 0.45
N LEU A 83 -2.20 -2.19 0.26
CA LEU A 83 -1.11 -1.19 0.35
C LEU A 83 0.17 -1.57 -0.43
N GLY A 84 0.00 -2.07 -1.65
CA GLY A 84 1.12 -2.50 -2.50
C GLY A 84 1.68 -3.89 -2.17
N TRP A 85 1.10 -4.62 -1.22
CA TRP A 85 1.47 -6.00 -0.90
C TRP A 85 0.48 -7.03 -1.45
N LEU A 86 0.99 -8.19 -1.83
CA LEU A 86 0.24 -9.43 -2.05
C LEU A 86 0.39 -10.29 -0.79
N ILE A 87 -0.72 -10.48 -0.10
CA ILE A 87 -0.81 -11.29 1.11
C ILE A 87 -1.39 -12.65 0.73
N SER A 88 -0.82 -13.71 1.28
CA SER A 88 -1.33 -15.08 1.19
C SER A 88 -1.21 -15.74 2.57
N GLU A 89 -1.72 -16.97 2.70
CA GLU A 89 -1.65 -17.72 3.96
C GLU A 89 -0.23 -17.92 4.49
N TRP A 90 0.76 -18.03 3.58
CA TRP A 90 2.12 -18.44 3.93
C TRP A 90 3.18 -17.35 3.73
N GLN A 91 2.87 -16.31 2.94
CA GLN A 91 3.86 -15.29 2.55
C GLN A 91 3.21 -13.94 2.24
N ILE A 92 3.98 -12.88 2.48
CA ILE A 92 3.69 -11.51 2.04
C ILE A 92 4.78 -11.12 1.05
N ARG A 93 4.39 -10.70 -0.15
CA ARG A 93 5.31 -10.27 -1.20
C ARG A 93 4.86 -8.95 -1.83
N PRO A 94 5.76 -8.15 -2.41
CA PRO A 94 5.36 -6.91 -3.07
C PRO A 94 4.43 -7.18 -4.28
N GLN A 95 3.45 -6.30 -4.53
CA GLN A 95 2.71 -6.26 -5.80
C GLN A 95 3.69 -5.88 -6.90
N LYS A 96 3.79 -6.73 -7.92
CA LYS A 96 4.74 -6.71 -9.05
C LYS A 96 5.52 -5.39 -9.20
N ILE A 97 6.83 -5.50 -9.11
CA ILE A 97 7.78 -4.45 -9.49
C ILE A 97 8.40 -4.89 -10.79
N GLU A 98 8.19 -4.11 -11.82
CA GLU A 98 9.01 -4.18 -13.02
C GLU A 98 10.20 -3.27 -12.76
N LEU A 99 11.33 -3.86 -12.37
CA LEU A 99 12.57 -3.12 -12.24
C LEU A 99 13.06 -2.78 -13.64
N ASN A 100 13.11 -1.48 -13.96
CA ASN A 100 13.82 -1.03 -15.14
C ASN A 100 15.32 -0.98 -14.82
N THR A 101 16.11 -1.81 -15.47
CA THR A 101 17.57 -1.84 -15.32
C THR A 101 18.29 -1.07 -16.42
N GLU A 102 17.57 -0.58 -17.44
CA GLU A 102 18.12 0.27 -18.48
C GLU A 102 18.18 1.71 -17.95
N ILE A 103 19.37 2.11 -17.49
CA ILE A 103 19.61 3.43 -16.91
C ILE A 103 20.25 4.32 -17.97
N SER A 104 19.47 5.27 -18.49
CA SER A 104 19.93 6.24 -19.49
C SER A 104 19.92 7.68 -18.96
N MET A 105 18.96 7.99 -18.09
CA MET A 105 18.75 9.31 -17.52
C MET A 105 18.59 9.25 -15.99
N LEU A 106 18.73 10.41 -15.34
CA LEU A 106 18.53 10.56 -13.90
C LEU A 106 17.20 9.99 -13.40
N HIS A 107 16.10 10.18 -14.14
CA HIS A 107 14.80 9.64 -13.73
C HIS A 107 14.73 8.10 -13.78
N ASP A 108 15.47 7.45 -14.68
CA ASP A 108 15.56 5.98 -14.73
C ASP A 108 16.23 5.46 -13.45
N ALA A 109 17.33 6.10 -13.06
CA ALA A 109 18.06 5.77 -11.84
C ALA A 109 17.23 6.05 -10.58
N GLN A 110 16.54 7.19 -10.52
CA GLN A 110 15.63 7.53 -9.43
C GLN A 110 14.50 6.50 -9.29
N ARG A 111 13.95 6.03 -10.42
CA ARG A 111 12.92 4.99 -10.41
C ARG A 111 13.45 3.66 -9.91
N LEU A 112 14.58 3.18 -10.44
CA LEU A 112 15.21 1.94 -10.01
C LEU A 112 15.55 1.98 -8.51
N LEU A 113 16.18 3.05 -8.03
CA LEU A 113 16.53 3.21 -6.62
C LEU A 113 15.30 3.33 -5.72
N GLY A 114 14.25 4.00 -6.18
CA GLY A 114 12.96 4.04 -5.49
C GLY A 114 12.35 2.65 -5.33
N ASP A 115 12.36 1.85 -6.40
CA ASP A 115 11.85 0.49 -6.40
C ASP A 115 12.68 -0.44 -5.50
N LEU A 116 14.02 -0.37 -5.56
CA LEU A 116 14.93 -1.12 -4.69
C LEU A 116 14.73 -0.73 -3.22
N GLN A 117 14.62 0.56 -2.94
CA GLN A 117 14.36 1.08 -1.60
C GLN A 117 13.01 0.60 -1.05
N TRP A 118 12.00 0.47 -1.91
CA TRP A 118 10.69 -0.06 -1.54
C TRP A 118 10.75 -1.53 -1.12
N VAL A 119 11.51 -2.38 -1.82
CA VAL A 119 11.62 -3.82 -1.49
C VAL A 119 12.65 -4.20 -0.47
N ARG A 120 13.58 -3.31 -0.15
CA ARG A 120 14.79 -3.66 0.60
C ARG A 120 14.54 -4.50 1.85
N GLY A 121 13.46 -4.21 2.58
CA GLY A 121 13.13 -4.92 3.83
C GLY A 121 12.73 -6.38 3.61
N VAL A 122 12.09 -6.72 2.49
CA VAL A 122 11.66 -8.08 2.16
C VAL A 122 12.71 -8.82 1.33
N ALA A 123 13.47 -8.09 0.52
CA ALA A 123 14.57 -8.65 -0.26
C ALA A 123 15.89 -8.80 0.54
N GLY A 124 15.97 -8.25 1.75
CA GLY A 124 17.19 -8.29 2.56
C GLY A 124 18.31 -7.37 2.05
N ILE A 125 17.97 -6.39 1.20
CA ILE A 125 18.93 -5.44 0.62
C ILE A 125 19.36 -4.47 1.73
N THR A 126 20.66 -4.39 1.96
CA THR A 126 21.26 -3.51 2.96
C THR A 126 21.60 -2.14 2.38
N ASN A 127 21.90 -1.18 3.24
CA ASN A 127 22.43 0.11 2.78
C ASN A 127 23.80 -0.04 2.08
N ALA A 128 24.57 -1.09 2.39
CA ALA A 128 25.85 -1.36 1.74
C ALA A 128 25.64 -1.82 0.29
N ASP A 129 24.60 -2.63 0.04
CA ASP A 129 24.23 -3.08 -1.30
C ASP A 129 23.73 -1.92 -2.18
N LEU A 130 23.11 -0.89 -1.56
CA LEU A 130 22.64 0.32 -2.26
C LEU A 130 23.71 1.39 -2.45
N ALA A 131 24.79 1.36 -1.65
CA ALA A 131 25.81 2.40 -1.65
C ALA A 131 26.46 2.65 -3.04
N PRO A 132 26.74 1.62 -3.87
CA PRO A 132 27.29 1.83 -5.21
C PRO A 132 26.38 2.65 -6.13
N PHE A 133 25.07 2.67 -5.87
CA PHE A 133 24.08 3.37 -6.69
C PHE A 133 23.75 4.78 -6.16
N LEU A 134 24.26 5.21 -5.01
CA LEU A 134 24.00 6.58 -4.53
C LEU A 134 24.56 7.70 -5.44
N PRO A 135 25.74 7.54 -6.07
CA PRO A 135 26.28 8.54 -6.99
C PRO A 135 25.38 8.83 -8.19
N TRP A 136 24.52 7.88 -8.56
CA TRP A 136 23.53 8.02 -9.62
C TRP A 136 22.44 9.05 -9.34
N LEU A 137 22.30 9.51 -8.10
CA LEU A 137 21.29 10.50 -7.73
C LEU A 137 21.82 11.94 -7.76
N HIS A 138 23.08 12.14 -8.16
CA HIS A 138 23.64 13.46 -8.33
C HIS A 138 23.08 14.11 -9.60
N GLY A 139 22.32 15.20 -9.42
CA GLY A 139 21.74 15.95 -10.51
C GLY A 139 20.52 16.74 -10.04
N THR A 140 20.10 17.71 -10.84
CA THR A 140 18.89 18.50 -10.54
C THR A 140 17.81 18.35 -11.61
N ASN A 141 18.21 17.95 -12.83
CA ASN A 141 17.29 17.75 -13.93
C ASN A 141 17.11 16.26 -14.25
N ALA A 142 15.85 15.82 -14.29
CA ALA A 142 15.43 14.44 -14.52
C ALA A 142 15.91 13.84 -15.86
N THR A 143 16.29 14.67 -16.82
CA THR A 143 16.79 14.26 -18.14
C THR A 143 18.31 14.30 -18.25
N GLU A 144 19.05 14.56 -17.17
CA GLU A 144 20.51 14.51 -17.18
C GLU A 144 20.98 13.09 -17.55
N PRO A 145 21.88 12.94 -18.54
CA PRO A 145 22.40 11.63 -18.94
C PRO A 145 23.21 11.00 -17.81
N GLN A 146 23.17 9.68 -17.75
CA GLN A 146 23.83 8.93 -16.69
C GLN A 146 24.82 7.91 -17.24
N GLU A 147 26.02 7.89 -16.66
CA GLU A 147 27.05 6.91 -17.01
C GLU A 147 27.08 5.81 -15.94
N CYS A 148 26.85 4.56 -16.34
CA CYS A 148 27.06 3.39 -15.49
C CYS A 148 28.56 3.05 -15.45
N SER A 149 29.12 2.94 -14.25
CA SER A 149 30.46 2.39 -14.03
C SER A 149 30.44 0.85 -14.07
N PRO A 150 31.60 0.18 -14.28
CA PRO A 150 31.67 -1.28 -14.40
C PRO A 150 31.16 -2.05 -13.18
N ASP A 151 31.29 -1.47 -11.98
CA ASP A 151 30.83 -2.07 -10.72
C ASP A 151 29.30 -2.00 -10.54
N GLN A 152 28.60 -1.30 -11.45
CA GLN A 152 27.16 -1.04 -11.41
C GLN A 152 26.39 -1.76 -12.54
N GLN A 153 27.07 -2.60 -13.34
CA GLN A 153 26.48 -3.45 -14.38
C GLN A 153 26.04 -4.82 -13.86
#